data_AF-A0A7W0S9U9-F1
#
_entry.id   AF-A0A7W0S9U9-F1
#
_cell.length_a   1.000
_cell.length_b   1.000
_cell.length_c   1.000
_cell.angle_alpha   90.00
_cell.angle_beta   90.00
_cell.angle_gamma   90.00
#
_symmetry.space_group_name_H-M   'P 1'
#
loop_
_entity.id
_entity.type
_entity.pdbx_description
1 polymer ?
#
loop_
_entity_poly.entity_id
_entity_poly.type
_entity_poly.pdbx_seq_one_letter_code
_entity_poly.pdbx_strand_id
1 'polypeptide(L)'
;MVEVSGTVHRIQADISPGFGYTGIIVATLARFSPLLILPVALLFGALITGGVELQTIGLPSDIVLMLQGTILFFALAGELLVHYKIEWHRPARTGGEGEAGAEARTLPGVMPSGT
;
A
#
# COMPACT_ATOMS: atom_id res chain seq x y z
N MET A 1 -7.13 -9.11 -34.36
CA MET A 1 -7.48 -10.02 -33.24
C MET A 1 -8.97 -10.30 -33.26
N VAL A 2 -9.43 -11.07 -34.24
CA VAL A 2 -10.84 -11.50 -34.40
C VAL A 2 -10.91 -13.01 -34.66
N GLU A 3 -9.85 -13.59 -35.25
CA GLU A 3 -9.75 -15.02 -35.55
C GLU A 3 -9.65 -15.94 -34.31
N VAL A 4 -9.15 -15.41 -33.18
CA VAL A 4 -8.99 -16.18 -31.92
C VAL A 4 -10.30 -16.30 -31.14
N SER A 5 -11.33 -15.51 -31.47
CA SER A 5 -12.57 -15.47 -30.68
C SER A 5 -13.63 -16.50 -31.09
N GLY A 6 -13.46 -17.21 -32.22
CA GLY A 6 -14.55 -18.00 -32.82
C GLY A 6 -14.32 -19.50 -32.99
N THR A 7 -13.07 -19.98 -33.06
CA THR A 7 -12.79 -21.36 -33.50
C THR A 7 -12.61 -22.35 -32.35
N VAL A 8 -12.27 -21.86 -31.15
CA VAL A 8 -12.14 -22.71 -29.96
C VAL A 8 -13.33 -22.39 -29.08
N HIS A 9 -14.26 -23.34 -28.93
CA HIS A 9 -15.44 -23.30 -28.04
C HIS A 9 -15.07 -23.23 -26.54
N ARG A 10 -13.96 -22.56 -26.21
CA ARG A 10 -13.39 -22.35 -24.89
C ARG A 10 -12.96 -20.90 -24.88
N ILE A 11 -13.55 -20.10 -23.98
CA ILE A 11 -13.01 -18.79 -23.63
C ILE A 11 -11.54 -19.04 -23.25
N GLN A 12 -10.62 -18.63 -24.11
CA GLN A 12 -9.20 -18.68 -23.79
C GLN A 12 -9.06 -17.69 -22.62
N ALA A 13 -8.89 -18.22 -21.40
CA ALA A 13 -8.85 -17.41 -20.18
C ALA A 13 -7.72 -16.35 -20.20
N ASP A 14 -6.79 -16.48 -21.15
CA ASP A 14 -5.66 -15.60 -21.40
C ASP A 14 -5.94 -14.51 -22.45
N ILE A 15 -7.09 -13.84 -22.40
CA ILE A 15 -7.30 -12.59 -23.18
C ILE A 15 -6.25 -11.52 -22.79
N SER A 16 -5.58 -11.69 -21.65
CA SER A 16 -4.50 -10.82 -21.18
C SER A 16 -3.63 -11.56 -20.16
N PRO A 17 -2.48 -12.14 -20.54
CA PRO A 17 -1.60 -12.86 -19.60
C PRO A 17 -0.82 -11.85 -18.74
N GLY A 18 -1.53 -11.13 -17.86
CA GLY A 18 -0.91 -10.28 -16.83
C GLY A 18 -0.90 -8.76 -17.10
N PHE A 19 -1.44 -8.25 -18.22
CA PHE A 19 -1.44 -6.79 -18.44
C PHE A 19 -2.29 -6.01 -17.43
N GLY A 20 -3.28 -6.64 -16.79
CA GLY A 20 -4.05 -6.02 -15.70
C GLY A 20 -3.19 -5.70 -14.47
N TYR A 21 -2.29 -6.60 -14.09
CA TYR A 21 -1.36 -6.40 -12.98
C TYR A 21 -0.36 -5.28 -13.29
N THR A 22 0.24 -5.29 -14.48
CA THR A 22 1.09 -4.18 -14.97
C THR A 22 0.33 -2.86 -14.95
N GLY A 23 -0.95 -2.84 -15.35
CA GLY A 23 -1.78 -1.64 -15.33
C GLY A 23 -1.93 -1.03 -13.93
N ILE A 24 -2.13 -1.87 -12.91
CA ILE A 24 -2.21 -1.42 -11.50
C ILE A 24 -0.87 -0.82 -11.05
N ILE A 25 0.25 -1.46 -11.40
CA ILE A 25 1.60 -0.95 -11.10
C ILE A 25 1.80 0.44 -11.71
N VAL A 26 1.53 0.57 -13.01
CA VAL A 26 1.70 1.83 -13.75
C VAL A 26 0.81 2.94 -13.17
N ALA A 27 -0.46 2.63 -12.87
CA ALA A 27 -1.39 3.59 -12.26
C ALA A 27 -0.92 4.08 -10.89
N THR A 28 -0.38 3.16 -10.09
CA THR A 28 0.16 3.45 -8.75
C THR A 28 1.40 4.32 -8.84
N LEU A 29 2.36 3.98 -9.71
CA LEU A 29 3.56 4.80 -9.94
C LEU A 29 3.22 6.20 -10.47
N ALA A 30 2.18 6.31 -11.31
CA ALA A 30 1.73 7.58 -11.86
C ALA A 30 0.91 8.42 -10.88
N ARG A 31 0.66 7.96 -9.64
CA ARG A 31 -0.17 8.64 -8.63
C ARG A 31 -1.54 9.07 -9.19
N PHE A 32 -2.17 8.24 -10.01
CA PHE A 32 -3.43 8.54 -10.72
C PHE A 32 -3.41 9.86 -11.53
N SER A 33 -2.23 10.37 -11.88
CA SER A 33 -2.08 11.62 -12.64
C SER A 33 -1.97 11.33 -14.14
N PRO A 34 -2.86 11.89 -14.99
CA PRO A 34 -2.91 11.57 -16.42
C PRO A 34 -1.67 12.04 -17.21
N LEU A 35 -0.91 13.02 -16.71
CA LEU A 35 0.34 13.43 -17.35
C LEU A 35 1.49 12.46 -17.07
N LEU A 36 1.55 11.90 -15.86
CA LEU A 36 2.64 11.00 -15.44
C LEU A 36 2.44 9.58 -15.95
N ILE A 37 1.21 9.19 -16.29
CA ILE A 37 0.93 7.83 -16.78
C ILE A 37 1.62 7.55 -18.12
N LEU A 38 1.79 8.55 -18.98
CA LEU A 38 2.35 8.39 -20.31
C LEU A 38 3.83 7.92 -20.28
N PRO A 39 4.76 8.60 -19.60
CA PRO A 39 6.15 8.15 -19.53
C PRO A 39 6.30 6.83 -18.75
N VAL A 40 5.50 6.59 -17.71
CA VAL A 40 5.56 5.35 -16.92
C VAL A 40 5.07 4.16 -17.75
N ALA A 41 3.94 4.31 -18.46
CA ALA A 41 3.41 3.28 -19.34
C ALA A 41 4.38 2.97 -20.49
N LEU A 42 5.04 3.98 -21.06
CA LEU A 42 6.04 3.80 -22.10
C LEU A 42 7.24 2.98 -21.59
N LEU A 43 7.74 3.30 -20.40
CA LEU A 43 8.86 2.58 -19.79
C LEU A 43 8.50 1.12 -19.48
N PHE A 44 7.31 0.87 -18.92
CA PHE A 44 6.83 -0.49 -18.66
C PHE A 44 6.53 -1.27 -19.96
N GLY A 45 6.04 -0.59 -21.00
CA GLY A 45 5.87 -1.19 -22.32
C GLY A 45 7.21 -1.61 -22.92
N ALA A 46 8.23 -0.76 -22.81
CA ALA A 46 9.60 -1.11 -23.22
C ALA A 46 10.19 -2.25 -22.40
N LEU A 47 9.92 -2.31 -21.09
CA LEU A 47 10.36 -3.40 -20.21
C LEU A 47 9.74 -4.75 -20.61
N ILE A 48 8.45 -4.77 -20.95
CA ILE A 48 7.77 -5.99 -21.40
C ILE A 48 8.32 -6.44 -22.74
N THR A 49 8.41 -5.54 -23.72
CA THR A 49 8.95 -5.86 -25.05
C THR A 49 10.41 -6.30 -24.97
N GLY A 50 11.25 -5.62 -24.20
CA GLY A 50 12.63 -6.03 -23.95
C GLY A 50 12.71 -7.39 -23.23
N GLY A 51 11.75 -7.67 -22.35
CA GLY A 51 11.61 -8.97 -21.70
C GLY A 51 11.30 -10.13 -22.65
N VAL A 52 10.60 -9.86 -23.76
CA VAL A 52 10.38 -10.85 -24.84
C VAL A 52 11.69 -11.13 -25.57
N GLU A 53 12.49 -10.11 -25.85
CA GLU A 53 13.81 -10.28 -26.45
C GLU A 53 14.74 -11.07 -25.53
N LEU A 54 14.68 -10.85 -24.21
CA LEU A 54 15.46 -11.61 -23.23
C LEU A 54 15.09 -13.11 -23.18
N GLN A 55 13.85 -13.48 -23.56
CA GLN A 55 13.48 -14.89 -23.65
C GLN A 55 14.20 -15.62 -24.77
N THR A 56 14.62 -14.90 -25.82
CA THR A 56 15.36 -15.49 -26.94
C THR A 56 16.77 -15.95 -26.56
N ILE A 57 17.35 -15.38 -25.50
CA ILE A 57 18.66 -15.77 -24.95
C ILE A 57 18.54 -16.77 -23.78
N GLY A 58 17.35 -17.33 -23.54
CA GLY A 58 17.11 -18.37 -22.56
C GLY A 58 16.72 -17.88 -21.16
N LEU A 59 16.43 -16.59 -20.99
CA LEU A 59 15.92 -16.08 -19.71
C LEU A 59 14.41 -16.29 -19.58
N PRO A 60 13.91 -16.81 -18.45
CA PRO A 60 12.48 -17.01 -18.24
C PRO A 60 11.74 -15.66 -18.14
N SER A 61 10.49 -15.64 -18.61
CA SER A 61 9.59 -14.47 -18.55
C SER A 61 9.32 -13.97 -17.13
N ASP A 62 9.48 -14.84 -16.14
CA ASP A 62 9.30 -14.52 -14.73
C ASP A 62 10.23 -13.39 -14.25
N ILE A 63 11.41 -13.23 -14.86
CA ILE A 63 12.36 -12.16 -14.50
C ILE A 63 11.72 -10.79 -14.73
N VAL A 64 11.00 -10.63 -15.84
CA VAL A 64 10.32 -9.37 -16.19
C VAL A 64 9.24 -9.06 -15.14
N LEU A 65 8.55 -10.10 -14.67
CA LEU A 65 7.51 -10.01 -13.65
C LEU A 65 8.11 -9.62 -12.28
N MET A 66 9.23 -10.22 -11.91
CA MET A 66 9.98 -9.88 -10.68
C MET A 66 10.51 -8.45 -10.72
N LEU A 67 11.02 -7.98 -11.86
CA LEU A 67 11.47 -6.60 -12.03
C LEU A 67 10.32 -5.61 -11.86
N GLN A 68 9.18 -5.86 -12.51
CA GLN A 68 7.98 -5.02 -12.35
C GLN A 68 7.53 -4.91 -10.89
N GLY A 69 7.46 -6.03 -10.17
CA GLY A 69 7.11 -6.05 -8.75
C GLY A 69 8.14 -5.34 -7.87
N THR A 70 9.42 -5.51 -8.16
CA THR A 70 10.51 -4.85 -7.41
C THR A 70 10.49 -3.34 -7.60
N ILE A 71 10.26 -2.86 -8.82
CA ILE A 71 10.09 -1.43 -9.13
C ILE A 71 8.90 -0.87 -8.33
N LEU A 72 7.76 -1.55 -8.36
CA LEU A 72 6.59 -1.14 -7.58
C LEU A 72 6.91 -1.10 -6.08
N PHE A 73 7.56 -2.15 -5.56
CA PHE A 73 7.91 -2.26 -4.15
C PHE A 73 8.79 -1.10 -3.70
N PHE A 74 9.87 -0.78 -4.44
CA PHE A 74 10.73 0.35 -4.09
C PHE A 74 10.04 1.69 -4.23
N ALA A 75 9.20 1.88 -5.25
CA ALA A 75 8.41 3.10 -5.42
C ALA A 75 7.46 3.33 -4.24
N LEU A 76 6.71 2.30 -3.86
CA LEU A 76 5.80 2.33 -2.72
C LEU A 76 6.54 2.50 -1.38
N ALA A 77 7.66 1.80 -1.19
CA ALA A 77 8.47 1.92 0.01
C ALA A 77 9.02 3.34 0.18
N GLY A 78 9.53 3.95 -0.90
CA GLY A 78 9.99 5.33 -0.91
C GLY A 78 8.85 6.32 -0.64
N GLU A 79 7.69 6.11 -1.25
CA GLU A 79 6.51 6.93 -1.01
C GLU A 79 6.06 6.87 0.45
N LEU A 80 6.00 5.67 1.03
CA LEU A 80 5.68 5.44 2.42
C LEU A 80 6.71 6.11 3.34
N LEU A 81 8.01 5.96 3.08
CA LEU A 81 9.07 6.59 3.86
C LEU A 81 8.99 8.13 3.86
N VAL A 82 8.58 8.73 2.75
CA VAL A 82 8.48 10.19 2.61
C VAL A 82 7.19 10.75 3.20
N HIS A 83 6.06 10.06 3.04
CA HIS A 83 4.75 10.56 3.50
C HIS A 83 4.44 10.15 4.94
N TYR A 84 5.02 9.05 5.43
CA TYR A 84 4.82 8.58 6.80
C TYR A 84 5.83 9.26 7.72
N LYS A 85 5.46 10.44 8.23
CA LYS A 85 6.12 11.04 9.40
C LYS A 85 6.06 9.97 10.50
N ILE A 86 7.21 9.37 10.84
CA ILE A 86 7.32 8.38 11.91
C ILE A 86 7.06 9.11 13.24
N GLU A 87 5.79 9.31 13.58
CA GLU A 87 5.38 9.79 14.89
C GLU A 87 5.42 8.59 15.82
N TRP A 88 6.58 8.41 16.44
CA TRP A 88 6.80 7.48 17.54
C TRP A 88 5.87 7.88 18.68
N HIS A 89 4.66 7.31 18.71
CA HIS A 89 3.78 7.43 19.86
C HIS A 89 4.48 6.74 21.03
N ARG A 90 5.17 7.54 21.84
CA ARG A 90 5.59 7.14 23.19
C ARG A 90 4.32 6.70 23.90
N PRO A 91 4.19 5.44 24.36
CA PRO A 91 3.04 5.06 25.15
C PRO A 91 3.03 5.98 26.38
N ALA A 92 1.98 6.79 26.46
CA ALA A 92 1.76 7.67 27.60
C ALA A 92 1.71 6.78 28.85
N ARG A 93 2.65 7.00 29.77
CA ARG A 93 2.54 6.51 31.13
C ARG A 93 1.27 7.12 31.70
N THR A 94 0.20 6.34 31.73
CA THR A 94 -0.98 6.65 32.54
C THR A 94 -0.55 6.49 33.98
N GLY A 95 -0.14 7.61 34.58
CA GLY A 95 0.06 7.74 36.02
C GLY A 95 -1.29 7.57 36.72
N GLY A 96 -1.33 6.65 37.68
CA GLY A 96 -2.45 6.44 38.58
C GLY A 96 -2.58 7.58 39.59
N GLU A 97 -3.05 8.74 39.15
CA GLU A 97 -3.51 9.83 40.00
C GLU A 97 -5.03 9.84 40.00
N GLY A 98 -5.65 8.96 40.79
CA GLY A 98 -7.10 8.82 40.83
C GLY A 98 -7.73 8.33 42.14
N GLU A 99 -6.97 7.94 43.17
CA GLU A 99 -7.57 7.28 44.35
C GLU A 99 -7.20 7.89 45.72
N ALA A 100 -6.41 8.96 45.80
CA ALA A 100 -6.15 9.67 47.07
C ALA A 100 -7.14 10.82 47.35
N GLY A 101 -8.28 10.84 46.66
CA GLY A 101 -9.46 11.64 46.99
C GLY A 101 -10.35 10.99 48.06
N ALA A 102 -9.82 10.02 48.81
CA ALA A 102 -10.47 9.44 49.97
C ALA A 102 -10.50 10.46 51.11
N GLU A 103 -11.72 10.84 51.48
CA GLU A 103 -12.08 11.20 52.86
C GLU A 103 -11.65 12.57 53.42
N ALA A 104 -11.27 13.53 52.59
CA ALA A 104 -11.31 14.95 52.96
C ALA A 104 -12.75 15.53 52.99
N ARG A 105 -13.74 14.71 53.37
CA ARG A 105 -15.14 15.11 53.58
C ARG A 105 -15.41 15.21 55.08
N THR A 106 -14.64 16.10 55.69
CA THR A 106 -14.93 16.77 56.95
C THR A 106 -16.40 17.21 56.96
N LEU A 107 -17.18 16.55 57.80
CA LEU A 107 -18.52 16.98 58.19
C LEU A 107 -18.40 18.34 58.90
N PRO A 108 -19.14 19.39 58.48
CA PRO A 108 -19.21 20.64 59.21
C PRO A 108 -20.31 20.54 60.28
N GLY A 109 -20.06 21.10 61.47
CA GLY A 109 -21.16 21.46 62.39
C GLY A 109 -20.96 21.02 63.83
N VAL A 110 -20.19 21.81 64.58
CA VAL A 110 -20.37 21.92 66.03
C VAL A 110 -21.75 22.55 66.30
N MET A 111 -22.58 21.87 67.11
CA MET A 111 -23.59 22.51 67.96
C MET A 111 -23.38 22.03 69.39
N PRO A 112 -23.18 22.92 70.38
CA PRO A 112 -23.32 22.60 71.78
C PRO A 112 -24.76 22.90 72.24
N SER A 113 -25.50 21.88 72.69
CA SER A 113 -26.74 22.07 73.45
C SER A 113 -27.02 20.85 74.34
N GLY A 114 -27.06 21.07 75.66
CA GLY A 114 -27.67 20.15 76.62
C GLY A 114 -26.75 19.60 77.70
N THR A 115 -26.40 20.43 78.68
CA THR A 115 -26.69 20.33 80.14
C THR A 115 -25.73 21.22 80.91
#